data_AF-A0A967C291-F1
#
_entry.id   AF-A0A967C291-F1
#
_cell.length_a   1.000
_cell.length_b   1.000
_cell.length_c   1.000
_cell.angle_alpha   90.00
_cell.angle_beta   90.00
_cell.angle_gamma   90.00
#
_symmetry.space_group_name_H-M   'P 1'
#
loop_
_entity.id
_entity.type
_entity.pdbx_description
1 polymer ?
#
loop_
_entity_poly.entity_id
_entity_poly.type
_entity_poly.pdbx_seq_one_letter_code
_entity_poly.pdbx_strand_id
1 'polypeptide(L)'
;MRGLHLRLSLCRVSLRQGSDSRLVGIDDAYLITERLGDGSLIVIFIHPPGVNDDASAEQVLSRRLLACLQKQGLAIWALRFAAMHCDAAAIDDGHATLEALFDKPLRPLNRPRLAV
;
A
#
# COMPACT_ATOMS: atom_id res chain seq x y z
N MET A 1 13.40 -11.04 -26.59
CA MET A 1 13.64 -10.91 -25.14
C MET A 1 12.29 -10.78 -24.46
N ARG A 2 11.90 -11.72 -23.59
CA ARG A 2 10.70 -11.54 -22.76
C ARG A 2 11.07 -10.54 -21.68
N GLY A 3 10.55 -9.31 -21.77
CA GLY A 3 10.77 -8.27 -20.77
C GLY A 3 10.31 -8.78 -19.41
N LEU A 4 11.15 -8.61 -18.39
CA LEU A 4 10.75 -8.89 -17.02
C LEU A 4 9.77 -7.79 -16.61
N HIS A 5 8.48 -8.04 -16.81
CA HIS A 5 7.41 -7.15 -16.35
C HIS A 5 7.43 -7.16 -14.82
N LEU A 6 8.09 -6.16 -14.22
CA LEU A 6 8.16 -6.02 -12.77
C LEU A 6 6.77 -5.55 -12.30
N ARG A 7 6.02 -6.43 -11.63
CA ARG A 7 4.73 -6.07 -11.04
C ARG A 7 4.93 -5.42 -9.68
N LEU A 8 4.16 -4.38 -9.42
CA LEU A 8 4.18 -3.66 -8.16
C LEU A 8 2.76 -3.22 -7.78
N SER A 9 2.62 -2.73 -6.56
CA SER A 9 1.39 -2.07 -6.12
C SER A 9 1.70 -0.68 -5.61
N LEU A 10 0.95 0.32 -6.07
CA LEU A 10 0.89 1.61 -5.40
C LEU A 10 -0.24 1.60 -4.38
N CYS A 11 0.03 2.13 -3.20
CA CYS A 11 -0.91 2.17 -2.10
C CYS A 11 -0.86 3.52 -1.41
N ARG A 12 -2.03 4.07 -1.08
CA ARG A 12 -2.17 5.21 -0.20
C ARG A 12 -2.65 4.71 1.14
N VAL A 13 -1.94 5.03 2.22
CA VAL A 13 -2.33 4.74 3.60
C VAL A 13 -2.63 6.06 4.31
N SER A 14 -3.75 6.14 4.99
CA SER A 14 -4.14 7.30 5.77
C SER A 14 -4.69 6.89 7.13
N LEU A 15 -4.71 7.85 8.05
CA LEU A 15 -5.43 7.71 9.31
C LEU A 15 -6.87 8.17 9.17
N ARG A 16 -7.76 7.55 9.93
CA ARG A 16 -9.13 8.03 10.13
C ARG A 16 -9.08 9.33 10.92
N GLN A 17 -9.97 10.27 10.57
CA GLN A 17 -10.13 11.52 11.35
C GLN A 17 -10.39 11.22 12.83
N GLY A 18 -9.76 12.00 13.71
CA GLY A 18 -9.83 11.82 15.16
C GLY A 18 -8.82 10.82 15.75
N SER A 19 -7.89 10.32 14.94
CA SER A 19 -6.71 9.60 15.45
C SER A 19 -5.60 10.58 15.81
N ASP A 20 -5.08 10.52 17.04
CA ASP A 20 -3.91 11.30 17.48
C ASP A 20 -2.57 10.69 17.01
N SER A 21 -2.64 9.59 16.27
CA SER A 21 -1.46 8.90 15.74
C SER A 21 -0.86 9.65 14.55
N ARG A 22 0.39 9.30 14.21
CA ARG A 22 1.07 9.83 13.02
C ARG A 22 1.66 8.69 12.23
N LEU A 23 1.49 8.76 10.91
CA LEU A 23 2.18 7.85 10.01
C LEU A 23 3.64 8.28 9.87
N VAL A 24 4.53 7.31 9.99
CA VAL A 24 5.97 7.45 9.75
C VAL A 24 6.40 6.45 8.68
N GLY A 25 7.58 6.64 8.09
CA GLY A 25 8.10 5.72 7.09
C GLY A 25 8.12 4.27 7.59
N ILE A 26 7.88 3.33 6.68
CA ILE A 26 7.93 1.89 6.98
C ILE A 26 9.31 1.37 6.62
N ASP A 27 9.93 0.67 7.57
CA ASP A 27 11.14 -0.11 7.35
C ASP A 27 10.76 -1.56 7.01
N ASP A 28 10.64 -1.86 5.71
CA ASP A 28 10.41 -3.20 5.17
C ASP A 28 11.12 -3.35 3.81
N ALA A 29 11.71 -4.52 3.56
CA ALA A 29 12.51 -4.77 2.37
C ALA A 29 11.74 -4.69 1.04
N TYR A 30 10.40 -4.75 1.07
CA TYR A 30 9.53 -4.72 -0.11
C TYR A 30 8.65 -3.48 -0.17
N LEU A 31 8.71 -2.58 0.83
CA LEU A 31 7.89 -1.39 0.90
C LEU A 31 8.76 -0.14 0.84
N ILE A 32 8.60 0.64 -0.22
CA ILE A 32 9.17 1.98 -0.33
C ILE A 32 8.06 2.95 0.08
N THR A 33 8.36 3.86 1.00
CA THR A 33 7.34 4.78 1.53
C THR A 33 7.76 6.23 1.45
N GLU A 34 6.79 7.09 1.15
CA GLU A 34 6.94 8.54 1.16
C GLU A 34 5.77 9.16 1.93
N ARG A 35 6.06 10.12 2.81
CA ARG A 35 5.03 10.83 3.57
C ARG A 35 4.65 12.12 2.85
N LEU A 36 3.35 12.28 2.62
CA LEU A 36 2.79 13.46 2.00
C LEU A 36 2.51 14.57 3.02
N GLY A 37 2.32 15.78 2.50
CA GLY A 37 1.99 16.96 3.31
C GLY A 37 0.65 16.85 4.04
N ASP A 38 -0.28 16.02 3.56
CA ASP A 38 -1.58 15.74 4.20
C ASP A 38 -1.47 14.71 5.35
N GLY A 39 -0.28 14.20 5.62
CA GLY A 39 -0.01 13.18 6.64
C GLY A 39 -0.29 11.75 6.21
N SER A 40 -0.72 11.51 4.97
CA SER A 40 -0.81 10.16 4.40
C SER A 40 0.55 9.62 3.95
N LEU A 41 0.65 8.30 3.76
CA LEU A 41 1.80 7.63 3.17
C LEU A 41 1.44 7.12 1.78
N ILE A 42 2.29 7.41 0.81
CA ILE A 42 2.36 6.64 -0.43
C ILE A 42 3.32 5.48 -0.19
N VAL A 43 2.90 4.30 -0.62
CA VAL A 43 3.65 3.05 -0.46
C VAL A 43 3.74 2.37 -1.81
N ILE A 44 4.96 2.13 -2.28
CA ILE A 44 5.23 1.27 -3.42
C ILE A 44 5.61 -0.10 -2.87
N PHE A 45 4.82 -1.11 -3.20
CA PHE A 45 5.07 -2.49 -2.83
C PHE A 45 5.65 -3.26 -4.02
N ILE A 46 6.89 -3.70 -3.87
CA ILE A 46 7.59 -4.54 -4.83
C ILE A 46 7.14 -5.98 -4.58
N HIS A 47 6.55 -6.64 -5.59
CA HIS A 47 6.00 -7.98 -5.40
C HIS A 47 7.14 -8.99 -5.12
N PRO A 48 7.11 -9.69 -3.97
CA PRO A 48 8.08 -10.74 -3.69
C PRO A 48 7.86 -11.94 -4.61
N PRO A 49 8.87 -12.83 -4.75
CA PRO A 49 8.72 -14.07 -5.51
C PRO A 49 7.47 -14.86 -5.08
N GLY A 50 6.66 -15.29 -6.06
CA GLY A 50 5.42 -16.05 -5.82
C GLY A 50 4.15 -15.20 -5.73
N VAL A 51 4.25 -13.88 -5.75
CA VAL A 51 3.10 -12.97 -5.92
C VAL A 51 2.97 -12.64 -7.40
N ASN A 52 2.01 -13.30 -8.07
CA ASN A 52 1.91 -13.30 -9.53
C ASN A 52 0.57 -12.74 -10.05
N ASP A 53 -0.34 -12.39 -9.16
CA ASP A 53 -1.69 -11.92 -9.47
C ASP A 53 -2.13 -10.83 -8.48
N ASP A 54 -3.17 -10.08 -8.84
CA ASP A 54 -3.61 -8.93 -8.06
C ASP A 54 -4.22 -9.33 -6.72
N ALA A 55 -4.88 -10.50 -6.64
CA ALA A 55 -5.48 -10.96 -5.40
C ALA A 55 -4.40 -11.37 -4.38
N SER A 56 -3.36 -12.07 -4.81
CA SER A 56 -2.21 -12.39 -3.96
C SER A 56 -1.44 -11.12 -3.58
N ALA A 57 -1.26 -10.17 -4.51
CA ALA A 57 -0.62 -8.89 -4.23
C ALA A 57 -1.37 -8.08 -3.17
N GLU A 58 -2.68 -7.93 -3.31
CA GLU A 58 -3.55 -7.25 -2.34
C GLU A 58 -3.46 -7.88 -0.95
N GLN A 59 -3.50 -9.22 -0.88
CA GLN A 59 -3.48 -9.96 0.38
C GLN A 59 -2.12 -9.88 1.08
N VAL A 60 -1.01 -9.92 0.34
CA VAL A 60 0.35 -9.79 0.90
C VAL A 60 0.62 -8.36 1.31
N LEU A 61 0.28 -7.38 0.47
CA LEU A 61 0.38 -5.95 0.77
C LEU A 61 -0.35 -5.60 2.07
N SER A 62 -1.63 -5.97 2.16
CA SER A 62 -2.46 -5.67 3.33
C SER A 62 -1.88 -6.27 4.62
N ARG A 63 -1.41 -7.52 4.56
CA ARG A 63 -0.78 -8.19 5.71
C ARG A 63 0.51 -7.51 6.14
N ARG A 64 1.38 -7.16 5.20
CA ARG A 64 2.66 -6.50 5.48
C ARG A 64 2.45 -5.11 6.05
N LEU A 65 1.61 -4.29 5.42
CA LEU A 65 1.25 -2.96 5.92
C LEU A 65 0.71 -3.05 7.34
N LEU A 66 -0.23 -3.95 7.59
CA LEU A 66 -0.81 -4.12 8.91
C LEU A 66 0.27 -4.49 9.94
N ALA A 67 1.13 -5.46 9.64
CA ALA A 67 2.20 -5.87 10.54
C ALA A 67 3.18 -4.72 10.84
N CYS A 68 3.60 -3.96 9.83
CA CYS A 68 4.52 -2.84 10.00
C CYS A 68 3.91 -1.69 10.80
N LEU A 69 2.68 -1.29 10.46
CA LEU A 69 2.00 -0.17 11.12
C LEU A 69 1.63 -0.52 12.57
N GLN A 70 1.26 -1.77 12.85
CA GLN A 70 1.04 -2.22 14.23
C GLN A 70 2.31 -2.24 15.07
N LYS A 71 3.48 -2.60 14.50
CA LYS A 71 4.77 -2.50 15.19
C LYS A 71 5.11 -1.06 15.58
N GLN A 72 4.60 -0.08 14.83
CA GLN A 72 4.71 1.34 15.14
C GLN A 72 3.69 1.83 16.19
N GLY A 73 2.86 0.94 16.74
CA GLY A 73 1.86 1.28 17.75
C GLY A 73 0.54 1.82 17.17
N LEU A 74 0.33 1.75 15.85
CA LEU A 74 -0.89 2.24 15.23
C LEU A 74 -2.05 1.27 15.43
N ALA A 75 -3.18 1.80 15.89
CA ALA A 75 -4.38 1.00 16.09
C ALA A 75 -5.05 0.66 14.74
N ILE A 76 -5.40 -0.61 14.53
CA ILE A 76 -5.98 -1.13 13.28
C ILE A 76 -7.20 -0.31 12.84
N TRP A 77 -8.07 0.05 13.77
CA TRP A 77 -9.31 0.79 13.49
C TRP A 77 -9.07 2.19 12.92
N ALA A 78 -7.88 2.76 13.14
CA ALA A 78 -7.49 4.06 12.65
C ALA A 78 -6.91 3.98 11.22
N LEU A 79 -6.54 2.80 10.72
CA LEU A 79 -5.86 2.64 9.44
C LEU A 79 -6.85 2.51 8.28
N ARG A 80 -6.66 3.31 7.25
CA ARG A 80 -7.36 3.20 5.97
C ARG A 80 -6.35 3.11 4.84
N PHE A 81 -6.69 2.41 3.77
CA PHE A 81 -5.83 2.30 2.61
C PHE A 81 -6.61 2.16 1.30
N ALA A 82 -5.96 2.48 0.20
CA ALA A 82 -6.39 2.19 -1.16
C ALA A 82 -5.19 1.68 -1.93
N ALA A 83 -5.39 0.72 -2.83
CA ALA A 83 -4.31 0.13 -3.61
C ALA A 83 -4.66 0.01 -5.10
N MET A 84 -3.63 0.09 -5.93
CA MET A 84 -3.64 -0.16 -7.36
C MET A 84 -2.48 -1.11 -7.67
N HIS A 85 -2.75 -2.14 -8.47
CA HIS A 85 -1.75 -3.09 -8.94
C HIS A 85 -1.43 -2.75 -10.39
N CYS A 86 -0.16 -2.60 -10.70
CA CYS A 86 0.28 -2.21 -12.03
C CYS A 86 1.65 -2.79 -12.36
N ASP A 87 1.98 -2.73 -13.64
CA ASP A 87 3.35 -2.94 -14.12
C ASP A 87 4.19 -1.71 -13.76
N ALA A 88 5.46 -1.91 -13.41
CA ALA A 88 6.38 -0.81 -13.18
C ALA A 88 6.51 0.11 -14.41
N ALA A 89 6.39 -0.43 -15.62
CA ALA A 89 6.40 0.36 -16.85
C ALA A 89 5.16 1.27 -17.01
N ALA A 90 4.10 1.04 -16.23
CA ALA A 90 2.90 1.88 -16.22
C ALA A 90 2.99 3.02 -15.19
N ILE A 91 3.99 3.02 -14.29
CA ILE A 91 4.26 4.20 -13.47
C ILE A 91 4.86 5.26 -14.40
N ASP A 92 4.06 6.27 -14.70
CA ASP A 92 4.50 7.45 -15.43
C ASP A 92 5.28 8.41 -14.52
N ASP A 93 6.25 9.15 -15.10
CA ASP A 93 6.91 10.28 -14.43
C ASP A 93 5.96 11.47 -14.20
N GLY A 94 4.73 11.38 -14.73
CA GLY A 94 3.66 12.33 -14.49
C GLY A 94 2.90 12.04 -13.19
N HIS A 95 1.80 12.75 -12.99
CA HIS A 95 0.96 12.61 -11.81
C HIS A 95 -0.25 11.69 -12.06
N ALA A 96 -0.42 11.14 -13.26
CA ALA A 96 -1.66 10.45 -13.64
C ALA A 96 -1.89 9.17 -12.83
N THR A 97 -0.84 8.36 -12.64
CA THR A 97 -0.93 7.16 -11.79
C THR A 97 -1.22 7.51 -10.33
N LEU A 98 -0.67 8.62 -9.82
CA LEU A 98 -0.98 9.11 -8.48
C LEU A 98 -2.42 9.61 -8.38
N GLU A 99 -2.89 10.45 -9.30
CA GLU A 99 -4.28 10.91 -9.35
C GLU A 99 -5.27 9.74 -9.36
N ALA A 100 -5.04 8.73 -10.20
CA ALA A 100 -5.85 7.52 -10.24
C ALA A 100 -5.83 6.72 -8.92
N LEU A 101 -4.73 6.77 -8.15
CA LEU A 101 -4.68 6.20 -6.80
C LEU A 101 -5.50 7.04 -5.81
N PHE A 102 -5.43 8.36 -5.91
CA PHE A 102 -6.15 9.28 -5.03
C PHE A 102 -7.67 9.24 -5.22
N ASP A 103 -8.12 8.95 -6.44
CA ASP A 103 -9.55 8.76 -6.76
C ASP A 103 -10.12 7.45 -6.20
N LYS A 104 -9.26 6.50 -5.80
CA LYS A 104 -9.73 5.24 -5.20
C LYS A 104 -10.24 5.47 -3.77
N PRO A 105 -11.41 4.90 -3.41
CA PRO A 105 -11.95 5.04 -2.07
C PRO A 105 -11.07 4.32 -1.05
N LEU A 106 -10.71 5.04 0.02
CA LEU A 106 -9.99 4.49 1.16
C LEU A 106 -10.89 3.53 1.95
N ARG A 107 -10.46 2.27 2.05
CA ARG A 107 -11.12 1.22 2.84
C ARG A 107 -10.35 0.91 4.13
N PRO A 108 -11.01 0.38 5.18
CA PRO A 108 -10.30 -0.02 6.40
C PRO A 108 -9.22 -1.07 6.11
N LEU A 109 -8.04 -0.91 6.72
CA LEU A 109 -6.99 -1.94 6.67
C LEU A 109 -7.31 -3.03 7.69
N ASN A 110 -8.15 -3.97 7.29
CA ASN A 110 -8.55 -5.08 8.14
C ASN A 110 -7.58 -6.26 8.02
N ARG A 111 -7.60 -7.16 9.01
CA ARG A 111 -7.00 -8.49 8.84
C ARG A 111 -7.69 -9.15 7.63
N PRO A 112 -6.93 -9.73 6.69
CA PRO A 112 -7.55 -10.52 5.63
C PRO A 112 -8.41 -11.59 6.28
N ARG A 113 -9.68 -11.69 5.90
CA ARG A 113 -10.48 -12.87 6.20
C ARG A 113 -9.76 -14.05 5.56
N LEU A 114 -9.25 -14.96 6.38
CA LEU A 114 -8.98 -16.31 5.89
C LEU A 114 -10.34 -16.83 5.42
N ALA A 115 -10.48 -17.09 4.12
CA ALA A 115 -11.55 -17.96 3.66
C ALA A 115 -11.28 -19.31 4.31
N VAL A 116 -12.17 -19.69 5.24
CA VAL A 116 -12.20 -21.02 5.85
C VAL A 116 -12.86 -21.97 4.87
#